data_AF-A0A7V6NNL6-F1
#
_entry.id   AF-A0A7V6NNL6-F1
#
_cell.length_a   1.000
_cell.length_b   1.000
_cell.length_c   1.000
_cell.angle_alpha   90.00
_cell.angle_beta   90.00
_cell.angle_gamma   90.00
#
_symmetry.space_group_name_H-M   'P 1'
#
loop_
_entity.id
_entity.type
_entity.pdbx_description
1 polymer ?
#
loop_
_entity_poly.entity_id
_entity_poly.type
_entity_poly.pdbx_seq_one_letter_code
_entity_poly.pdbx_strand_id
1 'polypeptide(L)'
;MLNNKNTRLWIIFFTIILVIVVGIGLAANSKSSVLLNDANYRVKEILYQHPLYSFIYMLDTAPQYSISSDYKLYSKEINDEDWTMQGELYSYEISKKELRALFVLPSDDVYKAINKTKSVYRADTYDDKNTFYLVLQLANKDVLLAIGYDREENPHIRWLFRLEKLV
;
A
#
# COMPACT_ATOMS: atom_id res chain seq x y z
N MET A 1 59.64 21.25 1.88
CA MET A 1 58.29 21.82 1.68
C MET A 1 57.50 20.83 0.83
N LEU A 2 56.59 20.04 1.41
CA LEU A 2 55.87 19.00 0.68
C LEU A 2 54.77 19.57 -0.24
N ASN A 3 54.67 18.92 -1.39
CA ASN A 3 54.01 19.29 -2.64
C ASN A 3 52.47 19.25 -2.57
N ASN A 4 51.79 20.41 -2.63
CA ASN A 4 50.33 20.57 -2.51
C ASN A 4 49.55 20.36 -3.83
N LYS A 5 50.15 19.77 -4.88
CA LYS A 5 49.45 19.55 -6.16
C LYS A 5 48.54 18.31 -6.17
N ASN A 6 48.83 17.31 -5.34
CA ASN A 6 48.07 16.05 -5.31
C ASN A 6 46.80 16.13 -4.44
N THR A 7 46.80 16.99 -3.42
CA THR A 7 45.67 17.18 -2.50
C THR A 7 44.46 17.80 -3.21
N ARG A 8 44.69 18.74 -4.13
CA ARG A 8 43.61 19.44 -4.86
C ARG A 8 42.87 18.50 -5.83
N LEU A 9 43.57 17.55 -6.44
CA LEU A 9 42.98 16.54 -7.32
C LEU A 9 42.14 15.52 -6.52
N TRP A 10 42.61 15.12 -5.35
CA TRP A 10 41.89 14.23 -4.45
C TRP A 10 40.57 14.83 -3.96
N ILE A 11 40.56 16.13 -3.62
CA ILE A 11 39.34 16.84 -3.20
C ILE A 11 38.31 16.88 -4.33
N ILE A 12 38.72 17.19 -5.56
CA ILE A 12 37.81 17.23 -6.72
C ILE A 12 37.21 15.84 -6.98
N PHE A 13 38.02 14.78 -6.89
CA PHE A 13 37.58 13.41 -7.09
C PHE A 13 36.53 12.98 -6.06
N PHE A 14 36.73 13.30 -4.77
CA PHE A 14 35.75 13.00 -3.74
C PHE A 14 34.46 13.80 -3.87
N THR A 15 34.52 15.07 -4.27
CA THR A 15 33.33 15.89 -4.50
C THR A 15 32.49 15.35 -5.67
N ILE A 16 33.13 14.91 -6.76
CA ILE A 16 32.43 14.29 -7.89
C ILE A 16 31.75 12.98 -7.47
N ILE A 17 32.44 12.14 -6.70
CA ILE A 17 31.84 10.90 -6.17
C ILE A 17 30.65 11.22 -5.26
N LEU A 18 30.76 12.22 -4.39
CA LEU A 18 29.66 12.63 -3.51
C LEU A 18 28.44 13.11 -4.31
N VAL A 19 28.64 13.95 -5.33
CA VAL A 19 27.55 14.44 -6.20
C VAL A 19 26.91 13.29 -6.99
N ILE A 20 27.71 12.32 -7.45
CA ILE A 20 27.20 11.12 -8.15
C ILE A 20 26.40 10.24 -7.18
N VAL A 21 26.89 10.02 -5.95
CA VAL A 21 26.17 9.22 -4.94
C VAL A 21 24.87 9.91 -4.49
N VAL A 22 24.88 11.23 -4.31
CA VAL A 22 23.67 12.00 -3.99
C VAL A 22 22.70 12.04 -5.17
N GLY A 23 23.20 12.20 -6.40
CA GLY A 23 22.39 12.17 -7.63
C GLY A 23 21.76 10.80 -7.89
N ILE A 24 22.51 9.72 -7.70
CA ILE A 24 22.00 8.34 -7.77
C ILE A 24 21.06 8.06 -6.60
N GLY A 25 21.34 8.53 -5.39
CA GLY A 25 20.45 8.37 -4.23
C GLY A 25 19.11 9.09 -4.41
N LEU A 26 19.12 10.31 -4.97
CA LEU A 26 17.91 11.06 -5.31
C LEU A 26 17.15 10.44 -6.50
N ALA A 27 17.85 9.91 -7.51
CA ALA A 27 17.24 9.23 -8.65
C ALA A 27 16.76 7.80 -8.32
N ALA A 28 17.39 7.10 -7.39
CA ALA A 28 16.94 5.81 -6.85
C ALA A 28 15.77 5.99 -5.87
N ASN A 29 15.65 7.16 -5.25
CA ASN A 29 14.42 7.64 -4.63
C ASN A 29 13.46 8.31 -5.63
N SER A 30 13.58 7.98 -6.93
CA SER A 30 12.43 8.15 -7.80
C SER A 30 11.38 7.18 -7.29
N LYS A 31 10.41 7.72 -6.55
CA LYS A 31 9.13 7.06 -6.27
C LYS A 31 8.73 6.32 -7.54
N SER A 32 8.94 5.00 -7.52
CA SER A 32 8.73 4.13 -8.66
C SER A 32 7.39 4.50 -9.29
N SER A 33 7.46 4.82 -10.58
CA SER A 33 6.42 5.44 -11.40
C SER A 33 4.99 5.04 -11.01
N VAL A 34 4.25 6.02 -10.49
CA VAL A 34 2.81 6.28 -10.64
C VAL A 34 1.97 5.05 -11.00
N LEU A 35 1.22 4.51 -10.04
CA LEU A 35 0.20 3.49 -10.34
C LEU A 35 -1.00 3.47 -9.38
N LEU A 36 -0.95 4.17 -8.26
CA LEU A 36 -2.11 4.62 -7.50
C LEU A 36 -2.28 6.09 -7.81
N ASN A 37 -3.01 6.39 -8.90
CA ASN A 37 -3.26 7.76 -9.30
C ASN A 37 -4.14 8.41 -8.25
N ASP A 38 -3.92 9.71 -8.01
CA ASP A 38 -4.85 10.60 -7.31
C ASP A 38 -6.27 10.33 -7.80
N ALA A 39 -7.03 9.56 -7.04
CA ALA A 39 -8.26 8.94 -7.50
C ALA A 39 -9.14 8.51 -6.33
N ASN A 40 -10.43 8.65 -6.57
CA ASN A 40 -11.46 8.09 -5.73
C ASN A 40 -11.89 6.74 -6.29
N TYR A 41 -12.27 5.84 -5.41
CA TYR A 41 -12.63 4.47 -5.71
C TYR A 41 -13.92 4.13 -4.97
N ARG A 42 -14.76 3.36 -5.65
CA ARG A 42 -15.85 2.62 -4.98
C ARG A 42 -15.51 1.14 -4.92
N VAL A 43 -16.12 0.44 -3.97
CA VAL A 43 -16.08 -1.03 -3.96
C VAL A 43 -16.95 -1.54 -5.10
N LYS A 44 -16.33 -2.26 -6.03
CA LYS A 44 -17.00 -2.93 -7.16
C LYS A 44 -17.48 -4.32 -6.79
N GLU A 45 -16.68 -5.02 -5.98
CA GLU A 45 -16.91 -6.41 -5.61
C GLU A 45 -16.33 -6.68 -4.22
N ILE A 46 -17.04 -7.44 -3.41
CA ILE A 46 -16.56 -7.91 -2.11
C ILE A 46 -16.05 -9.33 -2.28
N LEU A 47 -14.73 -9.50 -2.32
CA LEU A 47 -14.07 -10.78 -2.59
C LEU A 47 -13.98 -11.67 -1.34
N TYR A 48 -13.91 -11.05 -0.17
CA TYR A 48 -13.82 -11.76 1.10
C TYR A 48 -14.38 -10.92 2.24
N GLN A 49 -15.07 -11.61 3.15
CA GLN A 49 -15.46 -11.10 4.46
C GLN A 49 -15.18 -12.20 5.48
N HIS A 50 -14.54 -11.85 6.58
CA HIS A 50 -14.11 -12.83 7.56
C HIS A 50 -15.33 -13.50 8.23
N PRO A 51 -15.42 -14.84 8.20
CA PRO A 51 -16.67 -15.56 8.49
C PRO A 51 -17.13 -15.48 9.96
N LEU A 52 -16.22 -15.16 10.88
CA LEU A 52 -16.53 -15.08 12.32
C LEU A 52 -17.08 -13.72 12.78
N TYR A 53 -17.16 -12.73 11.89
CA TYR A 53 -17.74 -11.43 12.24
C TYR A 53 -19.23 -11.38 11.86
N SER A 54 -20.07 -10.88 12.77
CA SER A 54 -21.51 -10.72 12.51
C SER A 54 -21.82 -9.59 11.53
N PHE A 55 -20.99 -8.55 11.51
CA PHE A 55 -21.14 -7.44 10.58
C PHE A 55 -20.42 -7.72 9.25
N ILE A 56 -21.19 -7.60 8.18
CA ILE A 56 -20.77 -7.74 6.79
C ILE A 56 -21.17 -6.49 6.00
N TYR A 57 -20.36 -6.13 5.02
CA TYR A 57 -20.71 -5.11 4.04
C TYR A 57 -21.58 -5.69 2.93
N MET A 58 -22.50 -4.86 2.44
CA MET A 58 -23.13 -4.99 1.14
C MET A 58 -22.50 -3.95 0.19
N LEU A 59 -22.65 -4.13 -1.13
CA LEU A 59 -22.02 -3.22 -2.10
C LEU A 59 -22.51 -1.76 -1.99
N ASP A 60 -23.78 -1.58 -1.65
CA ASP A 60 -24.43 -0.28 -1.45
C ASP A 60 -24.13 0.35 -0.09
N THR A 61 -23.58 -0.40 0.85
CA THR A 61 -23.13 0.09 2.16
C THR A 61 -21.61 0.08 2.31
N ALA A 62 -20.88 -0.33 1.28
CA ALA A 62 -19.43 -0.43 1.34
C ALA A 62 -18.79 0.97 1.31
N PRO A 63 -17.66 1.18 2.02
CA PRO A 63 -17.00 2.47 2.03
C PRO A 63 -16.44 2.84 0.65
N GLN A 64 -16.24 4.13 0.44
CA GLN A 64 -15.43 4.65 -0.66
C GLN A 64 -14.00 4.89 -0.17
N TYR A 65 -13.05 4.87 -1.11
CA TYR A 65 -11.63 5.07 -0.82
C TYR A 65 -11.06 6.15 -1.72
N SER A 66 -10.10 6.91 -1.21
CA SER A 66 -9.30 7.82 -2.02
C SER A 66 -7.83 7.53 -1.77
N ILE A 67 -7.03 7.52 -2.83
CA ILE A 67 -5.59 7.40 -2.72
C ILE A 67 -5.00 8.61 -3.43
N SER A 68 -4.35 9.46 -2.66
CA SER A 68 -3.74 10.69 -3.17
C SER A 68 -2.41 10.42 -3.86
N SER A 69 -1.94 11.40 -4.65
CA SER A 69 -0.64 11.34 -5.33
C SER A 69 0.57 11.23 -4.37
N ASP A 70 0.42 11.67 -3.12
CA ASP A 70 1.42 11.51 -2.06
C ASP A 70 1.24 10.23 -1.24
N TYR A 71 0.46 9.27 -1.75
CA TYR A 71 0.24 7.94 -1.16
C TYR A 71 -0.51 7.96 0.18
N LYS A 72 -1.36 8.96 0.44
CA LYS A 72 -2.27 8.91 1.58
C LYS A 72 -3.53 8.17 1.22
N LEU A 73 -3.92 7.23 2.08
CA LEU A 73 -5.18 6.52 1.98
C LEU A 73 -6.23 7.25 2.80
N TYR A 74 -7.37 7.48 2.18
CA TYR A 74 -8.57 7.99 2.83
C TYR A 74 -9.71 6.99 2.64
N SER A 75 -10.62 6.95 3.60
CA SER A 75 -11.89 6.26 3.47
C SER A 75 -13.04 7.17 3.83
N LYS A 76 -14.21 6.86 3.30
CA LYS A 76 -15.45 7.55 3.60
C LYS A 76 -16.60 6.56 3.59
N GLU A 77 -17.33 6.46 4.68
CA GLU A 77 -18.57 5.67 4.71
C GLU A 77 -19.58 6.27 3.73
N ILE A 78 -20.50 5.47 3.21
CA ILE A 78 -21.35 5.92 2.10
C ILE A 78 -22.27 7.10 2.46
N ASN A 79 -22.60 7.25 3.74
CA ASN A 79 -23.45 8.32 4.27
C ASN A 79 -22.64 9.48 4.88
N ASP A 80 -21.31 9.37 4.89
CA ASP A 80 -20.46 10.42 5.45
C ASP A 80 -20.16 11.49 4.39
N GLU A 81 -20.13 12.74 4.82
CA GLU A 81 -19.75 13.87 3.96
C GLU A 81 -18.22 13.93 3.79
N ASP A 82 -17.49 13.68 4.87
CA ASP A 82 -16.06 13.93 4.98
C ASP A 82 -15.20 12.67 4.77
N TRP A 83 -14.06 12.87 4.09
CA TRP A 83 -13.02 11.85 3.98
C TRP A 83 -12.16 11.79 5.25
N THR A 84 -11.95 10.58 5.77
CA THR A 84 -11.07 10.35 6.92
C THR A 84 -9.75 9.74 6.45
N MET A 85 -8.63 10.35 6.84
CA MET A 85 -7.29 9.85 6.56
C MET A 85 -7.03 8.57 7.38
N GLN A 86 -6.70 7.48 6.70
CA GLN A 86 -6.45 6.17 7.30
C GLN A 86 -4.96 5.92 7.54
N GLY A 87 -4.10 6.36 6.63
CA GLY A 87 -2.65 6.32 6.83
C GLY A 87 -1.87 6.65 5.57
N GLU A 88 -0.55 6.73 5.72
CA GLU A 88 0.38 6.86 4.58
C GLU A 88 0.77 5.46 4.08
N LEU A 89 0.60 5.22 2.78
CA LEU A 89 0.91 3.97 2.12
C LEU A 89 2.42 3.88 1.86
N TYR A 90 3.05 2.86 2.43
CA TYR A 90 4.43 2.50 2.12
C TYR A 90 4.49 1.15 1.40
N SER A 91 5.53 0.95 0.58
CA SER A 91 5.75 -0.34 -0.08
C SER A 91 5.96 -1.42 0.97
N TYR A 92 5.20 -2.52 0.89
CA TYR A 92 5.23 -3.58 1.88
C TYR A 92 5.63 -4.90 1.23
N GLU A 93 6.81 -5.39 1.61
CA GLU A 93 7.31 -6.68 1.14
C GLU A 93 6.65 -7.80 1.94
N ILE A 94 5.76 -8.53 1.28
CA ILE A 94 5.11 -9.72 1.84
C ILE A 94 5.06 -10.81 0.78
N SER A 95 5.42 -12.03 1.15
CA SER A 95 5.29 -13.17 0.24
C SER A 95 3.83 -13.52 0.01
N LYS A 96 3.53 -14.13 -1.14
CA LYS A 96 2.19 -14.68 -1.41
C LYS A 96 1.74 -15.69 -0.35
N LYS A 97 2.69 -16.41 0.26
CA LYS A 97 2.39 -17.39 1.32
C LYS A 97 1.94 -16.68 2.60
N GLU A 98 2.69 -15.66 3.03
CA GLU A 98 2.34 -14.86 4.21
C GLU A 98 1.02 -14.12 4.02
N LEU A 99 0.83 -13.47 2.86
CA LEU A 99 -0.41 -12.77 2.55
C LEU A 99 -1.63 -13.70 2.58
N ARG A 100 -1.51 -14.93 2.08
CA ARG A 100 -2.58 -15.94 2.18
C ARG A 100 -2.86 -16.37 3.61
N ALA A 101 -1.83 -16.46 4.45
CA ALA A 101 -1.96 -16.89 5.83
C ALA A 101 -2.81 -15.92 6.69
N LEU A 102 -2.96 -14.67 6.24
CA LEU A 102 -3.83 -13.68 6.90
C LEU A 102 -5.32 -13.94 6.66
N PHE A 103 -5.71 -14.83 5.75
CA PHE A 103 -7.12 -15.12 5.46
C PHE A 103 -7.58 -16.40 6.15
N VAL A 104 -8.73 -16.34 6.82
CA VAL A 104 -9.37 -17.50 7.45
C VAL A 104 -10.40 -18.06 6.48
N LEU A 105 -10.18 -19.30 6.02
CA LEU A 105 -11.05 -19.99 5.04
C LEU A 105 -11.28 -19.17 3.74
N PRO A 106 -10.23 -18.68 3.05
CA PRO A 106 -10.39 -17.94 1.80
C PRO A 106 -10.97 -18.81 0.69
N SER A 107 -11.76 -18.19 -0.19
CA SER A 107 -12.23 -18.82 -1.43
C SER A 107 -11.11 -18.93 -2.48
N ASP A 108 -11.35 -19.74 -3.51
CA ASP A 108 -10.45 -19.84 -4.67
C ASP A 108 -10.19 -18.51 -5.36
N ASP A 109 -11.16 -17.60 -5.35
CA ASP A 109 -11.01 -16.29 -5.99
C ASP A 109 -10.08 -15.36 -5.21
N VAL A 110 -10.07 -15.46 -3.88
CA VAL A 110 -9.06 -14.80 -3.03
C VAL A 110 -7.66 -15.33 -3.37
N TYR A 111 -7.50 -16.65 -3.50
CA TYR A 111 -6.21 -17.24 -3.89
C TYR A 111 -5.75 -16.78 -5.28
N LYS A 112 -6.65 -16.76 -6.26
CA LYS A 112 -6.37 -16.25 -7.61
C LYS A 112 -5.97 -14.77 -7.58
N ALA A 113 -6.65 -13.95 -6.79
CA ALA A 113 -6.34 -12.54 -6.60
C ALA A 113 -4.92 -12.36 -6.04
N ILE A 114 -4.60 -13.00 -4.92
CA ILE A 114 -3.27 -12.93 -4.29
C ILE A 114 -2.17 -13.41 -5.25
N ASN A 115 -2.46 -14.44 -6.07
CA ASN A 115 -1.50 -14.92 -7.06
C ASN A 115 -1.18 -13.93 -8.16
N LYS A 116 -2.12 -13.05 -8.50
CA LYS A 116 -1.98 -12.01 -9.51
C LYS A 116 -1.43 -10.70 -8.94
N THR A 117 -1.29 -10.58 -7.63
CA THR A 117 -0.70 -9.41 -6.97
C THR A 117 0.75 -9.22 -7.42
N LYS A 118 1.06 -8.01 -7.89
CA LYS A 118 2.38 -7.57 -8.34
C LYS A 118 3.07 -6.72 -7.28
N SER A 119 2.33 -5.84 -6.61
CA SER A 119 2.83 -4.98 -5.54
C SER A 119 1.80 -4.85 -4.43
N VAL A 120 2.29 -4.62 -3.22
CA VAL A 120 1.48 -4.42 -2.01
C VAL A 120 1.97 -3.15 -1.34
N TYR A 121 1.03 -2.30 -0.95
CA TYR A 121 1.27 -1.14 -0.11
C TYR A 121 0.51 -1.32 1.19
N ARG A 122 1.08 -0.85 2.29
CA ARG A 122 0.48 -0.95 3.62
C ARG A 122 0.32 0.43 4.23
N ALA A 123 -0.79 0.64 4.93
CA ALA A 123 -1.00 1.75 5.84
C ALA A 123 -1.44 1.19 7.19
N ASP A 124 -0.79 1.62 8.26
CA ASP A 124 -1.13 1.23 9.62
C ASP A 124 -1.91 2.35 10.29
N THR A 125 -3.03 2.00 10.91
CA THR A 125 -3.74 2.91 11.80
C THR A 125 -3.25 2.66 13.23
N TYR A 126 -3.16 3.73 14.01
CA TYR A 126 -2.84 3.65 15.43
C TYR A 126 -4.13 3.68 16.28
N ASP A 127 -5.17 2.98 15.81
CA ASP A 127 -6.40 2.80 16.57
C ASP A 127 -6.27 1.68 17.61
N ASP A 128 -7.23 1.58 18.53
CA ASP A 128 -7.22 0.55 19.59
C ASP A 128 -7.27 -0.90 19.05
N LYS A 129 -7.54 -1.09 17.75
CA LYS A 129 -7.69 -2.39 17.11
C LYS A 129 -6.46 -2.78 16.31
N ASN A 130 -5.44 -1.92 16.23
CA ASN A 130 -4.31 -2.03 15.32
C ASN A 130 -4.77 -2.33 13.90
N THR A 131 -5.74 -1.56 13.39
CA THR A 131 -6.26 -1.74 12.03
C THR A 131 -5.14 -1.44 11.03
N PHE A 132 -5.00 -2.28 10.01
CA PHE A 132 -4.12 -2.00 8.88
C PHE A 132 -4.89 -2.16 7.57
N TYR A 133 -4.41 -1.44 6.56
CA TYR A 133 -4.89 -1.50 5.20
C TYR A 133 -3.79 -2.05 4.31
N LEU A 134 -4.16 -2.93 3.38
CA LEU A 134 -3.31 -3.30 2.26
C LEU A 134 -3.95 -2.84 0.96
N VAL A 135 -3.20 -2.11 0.15
CA VAL A 135 -3.57 -1.82 -1.24
C VAL A 135 -2.75 -2.75 -2.13
N LEU A 136 -3.43 -3.72 -2.75
CA LEU A 136 -2.82 -4.72 -3.60
C LEU A 136 -3.06 -4.34 -5.05
N GLN A 137 -1.98 -4.16 -5.80
CA GLN A 137 -2.08 -3.93 -7.22
C GLN A 137 -1.79 -5.21 -7.98
N LEU A 138 -2.76 -5.61 -8.79
CA LEU A 138 -2.66 -6.80 -9.62
C LEU A 138 -1.85 -6.52 -10.90
N ALA A 139 -1.36 -7.58 -11.55
CA ALA A 139 -0.60 -7.47 -12.80
C ALA A 139 -1.37 -6.78 -13.94
N ASN A 140 -2.71 -6.86 -13.94
CA ASN A 140 -3.58 -6.16 -14.88
C ASN A 140 -3.92 -4.72 -14.45
N LYS A 141 -3.27 -4.20 -13.41
CA LYS A 141 -3.47 -2.87 -12.79
C LYS A 141 -4.78 -2.71 -12.01
N ASP A 142 -5.59 -3.76 -11.88
CA ASP A 142 -6.71 -3.73 -10.94
C ASP A 142 -6.18 -3.50 -9.51
N VAL A 143 -6.95 -2.76 -8.73
CA VAL A 143 -6.62 -2.45 -7.34
C VAL A 143 -7.57 -3.22 -6.44
N LEU A 144 -7.01 -3.92 -5.47
CA LEU A 144 -7.74 -4.49 -4.35
C LEU A 144 -7.36 -3.74 -3.08
N LEU A 145 -8.30 -3.66 -2.14
CA LEU A 145 -8.07 -3.11 -0.82
C LEU A 145 -8.48 -4.13 0.23
N ALA A 146 -7.54 -4.49 1.09
CA ALA A 146 -7.79 -5.34 2.23
C ALA A 146 -7.73 -4.51 3.51
N ILE A 147 -8.55 -4.90 4.48
CA ILE A 147 -8.56 -4.32 5.82
C ILE A 147 -8.39 -5.46 6.80
N GLY A 148 -7.47 -5.33 7.74
CA GLY A 148 -7.17 -6.33 8.74
C GLY A 148 -6.84 -5.73 10.09
N TYR A 149 -6.59 -6.60 11.05
CA TYR A 149 -6.13 -6.24 12.39
C TYR A 149 -4.79 -6.92 12.66
N ASP A 150 -3.80 -6.13 13.07
CA ASP A 150 -2.47 -6.63 13.43
C ASP A 150 -2.41 -6.87 14.95
N ARG A 151 -3.12 -7.93 15.37
CA ARG A 151 -3.11 -8.37 16.77
C ARG A 151 -1.96 -9.35 16.95
N GLU A 152 -1.20 -9.20 18.04
CA GLU A 152 0.03 -9.96 18.32
C GLU A 152 -0.10 -11.47 18.08
N GLU A 153 -1.23 -12.07 18.44
CA GLU A 153 -1.43 -13.53 18.34
C GLU A 153 -2.20 -13.99 17.09
N ASN A 154 -2.90 -13.08 16.41
CA ASN A 154 -3.80 -13.44 15.32
C ASN A 154 -3.97 -12.31 14.30
N PRO A 155 -2.91 -11.97 13.55
CA PRO A 155 -3.02 -11.03 12.45
C PRO A 155 -3.89 -11.64 11.35
N HIS A 156 -4.94 -10.93 10.96
CA HIS A 156 -5.89 -11.43 9.96
C HIS A 156 -6.52 -10.31 9.15
N ILE A 157 -6.89 -10.65 7.91
CA ILE A 157 -7.74 -9.81 7.08
C ILE A 157 -9.20 -10.03 7.48
N ARG A 158 -9.91 -8.92 7.67
CA ARG A 158 -11.37 -8.90 7.86
C ARG A 158 -12.12 -8.77 6.55
N TRP A 159 -11.64 -7.95 5.63
CA TRP A 159 -12.28 -7.73 4.33
C TRP A 159 -11.28 -7.64 3.19
N LEU A 160 -11.69 -8.08 2.00
CA LEU A 160 -10.99 -7.82 0.74
C LEU A 160 -11.99 -7.33 -0.30
N PHE A 161 -11.73 -6.16 -0.86
CA PHE A 161 -12.54 -5.53 -1.87
C PHE A 161 -11.78 -5.43 -3.18
N ARG A 162 -12.49 -5.59 -4.29
CA ARG A 162 -12.05 -5.08 -5.59
C ARG A 162 -12.54 -3.65 -5.74
N LEU A 163 -11.62 -2.76 -6.08
CA LEU A 163 -11.92 -1.35 -6.28
C LEU A 163 -12.16 -1.04 -7.75
N GLU A 164 -13.03 -0.07 -7.98
CA GLU A 164 -13.27 0.58 -9.27
C GLU A 164 -13.00 2.07 -9.10
N LYS A 165 -12.18 2.63 -9.99
CA LYS A 165 -11.91 4.06 -10.02
C LYS A 165 -13.18 4.82 -10.43
N LEU A 166 -13.55 5.83 -9.67
CA LEU A 166 -14.53 6.85 -10.03
C LEU A 166 -13.85 7.85 -10.98
N VAL A 167 -14.50 8.13 -12.12
CA VAL A 167 -13.99 9.01 -13.18
C VAL A 167 -13.84 10.44 -12.68
#